data_AF-A0A1Y1MY44-F1
#
_entry.id   AF-A0A1Y1MY44-F1
#
_cell.length_a   1.000
_cell.length_b   1.000
_cell.length_c   1.000
_cell.angle_alpha   90.00
_cell.angle_beta   90.00
_cell.angle_gamma   90.00
#
_symmetry.space_group_name_H-M   'P 1'
#
loop_
_entity.id
_entity.type
_entity.pdbx_description
1 polymer ?
#
loop_
_entity_poly.entity_id
_entity_poly.type
_entity_poly.pdbx_seq_one_letter_code
_entity_poly.pdbx_strand_id
1 'polypeptide(L)'
;MALDINRLKDRELQYELHIRGGLPTGKVDENRAMLRELLKKEKLPDFVLPAYPYSFEEDFIAVTELMGRLTIVTSLLHADQRLHRTKTLVTLSADELSRLRTLQELIKDTRNSLDLKAFKFNESIQMLNIQPAPRKPVTSSPIMPPLDESMRKVGASASKTLSVNSTPIFKWGLKFRGDGTGDTLNTFLDCVERMARSRGVDHVTLFETAYDLFEGPARLWYNINSSRAQSWDELVFLLRETFLPPHYDDDLLEEIKLRIQGPTEPIDIYFAIMQSMFARLMHPPSERQQVMIIKRNLLPFYLDKLGPVVLTSVCDLLRECKTYDVVLHEINRVNALRNRTTLPTLEPEFAYQAPRKPIPVRTPVHSVNGPCWNCQKLGHTISECSEPKLLLCYRCGTKGFTTKTCVHCNPNSLSGNASGGTR
;
A
#
# COMPACT_ATOMS: atom_id res chain seq x y z
N MET A 1 -8.11 1.26 13.22
CA MET A 1 -6.81 0.95 13.86
C MET A 1 -6.96 -0.34 14.64
N ALA A 2 -6.07 -1.32 14.46
CA ALA A 2 -6.08 -2.52 15.28
C ALA A 2 -5.49 -2.22 16.67
N LEU A 3 -6.09 -2.74 17.73
CA LEU A 3 -5.61 -2.60 19.10
C LEU A 3 -4.25 -3.32 19.26
N ASP A 4 -3.20 -2.59 19.64
CA ASP A 4 -1.89 -3.20 19.94
C ASP A 4 -1.85 -3.73 21.38
N ILE A 5 -2.16 -5.02 21.53
CA ILE A 5 -2.29 -5.73 22.81
C ILE A 5 -0.99 -5.66 23.63
N ASN A 6 0.17 -5.54 22.99
CA ASN A 6 1.46 -5.52 23.69
C ASN A 6 1.74 -4.17 24.37
N ARG A 7 1.06 -3.10 23.94
CA ARG A 7 1.22 -1.74 24.48
C ARG A 7 0.25 -1.41 25.61
N LEU A 8 -0.72 -2.28 25.88
CA LEU A 8 -1.69 -2.09 26.96
C LEU A 8 -1.02 -2.28 28.33
N LYS A 9 -1.26 -1.34 29.23
CA LYS A 9 -0.89 -1.47 30.65
C LYS A 9 -1.83 -2.46 31.35
N ASP A 10 -1.41 -2.98 32.50
CA ASP A 10 -2.18 -3.98 33.24
C ASP A 10 -3.64 -3.57 33.51
N ARG A 11 -3.89 -2.32 33.93
CA ARG A 11 -5.26 -1.79 34.12
C ARG A 11 -6.09 -1.71 32.83
N GLU A 12 -5.47 -1.33 31.71
CA GLU A 12 -6.13 -1.24 30.40
C GLU A 12 -6.44 -2.66 29.87
N LEU A 13 -5.52 -3.59 30.09
CA LEU A 13 -5.66 -5.00 29.73
C LEU A 13 -6.79 -5.67 30.53
N GLN A 14 -6.88 -5.41 31.83
CA GLN A 14 -7.97 -5.90 32.68
C GLN A 14 -9.31 -5.33 32.23
N TYR A 15 -9.37 -4.05 31.88
CA TYR A 15 -10.58 -3.41 31.34
C TYR A 15 -11.03 -4.07 30.02
N GLU A 16 -10.13 -4.23 29.04
CA GLU A 16 -10.44 -4.84 27.73
C GLU A 16 -10.87 -6.31 27.84
N LEU A 17 -10.39 -7.03 28.85
CA LEU A 17 -10.86 -8.37 29.19
C LEU A 17 -12.26 -8.36 29.78
N HIS A 18 -12.52 -7.47 30.74
CA HIS A 18 -13.78 -7.42 31.46
C HIS A 18 -14.97 -7.10 30.55
N ILE A 19 -14.82 -6.12 29.64
CA ILE A 19 -15.86 -5.77 28.66
C ILE A 19 -16.15 -6.89 27.65
N ARG A 20 -15.25 -7.87 27.52
CA ARG A 20 -15.40 -9.06 26.65
C ARG A 20 -15.71 -10.34 27.45
N GLY A 21 -16.05 -10.21 28.74
CA GLY A 21 -16.42 -11.34 29.60
C GLY A 21 -15.24 -12.22 30.04
N GLY A 22 -14.00 -11.74 29.91
CA GLY A 22 -12.80 -12.41 30.41
C GLY A 22 -12.55 -12.11 31.88
N LEU A 23 -12.09 -13.11 32.64
CA LEU A 23 -11.68 -12.96 34.04
C LEU A 23 -10.17 -12.72 34.12
N PRO A 24 -9.70 -11.58 34.66
CA PRO A 24 -8.27 -11.29 34.73
C PRO A 24 -7.54 -12.25 35.68
N THR A 25 -6.45 -12.88 35.23
CA THR A 25 -5.71 -13.92 35.98
C THR A 25 -4.51 -13.38 36.77
N GLY A 26 -4.40 -12.06 36.93
CA GLY A 26 -3.30 -11.38 37.64
C GLY A 26 -1.93 -11.40 36.92
N LYS A 27 -1.71 -12.33 35.98
CA LYS A 27 -0.51 -12.39 35.14
C LYS A 27 -0.76 -11.72 33.79
N VAL A 28 0.08 -10.73 33.46
CA VAL A 28 -0.06 -9.90 32.25
C VAL A 28 0.00 -10.74 30.97
N ASP A 29 0.87 -11.74 30.87
CA ASP A 29 1.02 -12.53 29.65
C ASP A 29 -0.16 -13.48 29.39
N GLU A 30 -0.73 -14.04 30.44
CA GLU A 30 -1.96 -14.84 30.37
C GLU A 30 -3.15 -13.96 29.97
N ASN A 31 -3.25 -12.76 30.55
CA ASN A 31 -4.25 -11.77 30.18
C ASN A 31 -4.14 -11.34 28.70
N ARG A 32 -2.92 -11.14 28.19
CA ARG A 32 -2.67 -10.83 26.76
C ARG A 32 -3.06 -11.98 25.86
N ALA A 33 -2.73 -13.22 26.23
CA ALA A 33 -3.11 -14.40 25.47
C ALA A 33 -4.63 -14.57 25.40
N MET A 34 -5.31 -14.40 26.54
CA MET A 34 -6.77 -14.45 26.63
C MET A 34 -7.43 -13.35 25.79
N LEU A 35 -6.91 -12.12 25.83
CA LEU A 35 -7.45 -11.02 25.01
C LEU A 35 -7.31 -11.31 23.51
N ARG A 36 -6.20 -11.91 23.08
CA ARG A 36 -6.02 -12.34 21.67
C ARG A 36 -7.07 -13.36 21.25
N GLU A 37 -7.40 -14.32 22.12
CA GLU A 37 -8.43 -15.32 21.82
C GLU A 37 -9.84 -14.72 21.81
N LEU A 38 -10.16 -13.79 22.72
CA LEU A 38 -11.44 -13.08 22.71
C LEU A 38 -11.61 -12.21 21.45
N LEU A 39 -10.56 -11.50 21.02
CA LEU A 39 -10.58 -10.72 19.77
C LEU A 39 -10.71 -11.60 18.51
N LYS A 40 -10.26 -12.86 18.55
CA LYS A 40 -10.52 -13.82 17.46
C LYS A 40 -11.97 -14.27 17.45
N LYS A 41 -12.56 -14.52 18.62
CA LYS A 41 -13.97 -14.88 18.76
C LYS A 41 -14.89 -13.75 18.29
N GLU A 42 -14.52 -12.50 18.53
CA GLU A 42 -15.25 -11.32 18.06
C GLU A 42 -15.38 -11.23 16.53
N LYS A 43 -14.49 -11.88 15.78
CA LYS A 43 -14.55 -11.92 14.31
C LYS A 43 -15.52 -12.98 13.76
N LEU A 44 -16.09 -13.81 14.62
CA LEU A 44 -17.08 -14.82 14.22
C LEU A 44 -18.48 -14.19 14.18
N PRO A 45 -19.32 -14.54 13.19
CA PRO A 45 -20.64 -13.92 13.00
C PRO A 45 -21.63 -14.18 14.15
N ASP A 46 -21.41 -15.25 14.93
CA ASP A 46 -22.29 -15.65 16.04
C ASP A 46 -21.88 -15.03 17.39
N PHE A 47 -20.87 -14.15 17.40
CA PHE A 47 -20.39 -13.57 18.64
C PHE A 47 -21.28 -12.43 19.12
N VAL A 48 -21.91 -12.63 20.29
CA VAL A 48 -22.68 -11.60 20.99
C VAL A 48 -21.81 -10.98 22.06
N LEU A 49 -21.70 -9.65 22.03
CA LEU A 49 -20.98 -8.90 23.05
C LEU A 49 -21.69 -9.05 24.42
N PRO A 50 -20.96 -9.32 25.52
CA PRO A 50 -21.54 -9.26 26.85
C PRO A 50 -22.12 -7.87 27.16
N ALA A 51 -23.08 -7.81 28.10
CA ALA A 51 -23.60 -6.54 28.59
C ALA A 51 -22.46 -5.68 29.12
N TYR A 52 -22.47 -4.39 28.76
CA TYR A 52 -21.40 -3.48 29.14
C TYR A 52 -21.34 -3.35 30.67
N PRO A 53 -20.20 -3.68 31.32
CA PRO A 53 -20.17 -3.90 32.76
C PRO A 53 -19.98 -2.61 33.58
N TYR A 54 -19.75 -1.45 32.96
CA TYR A 54 -19.44 -0.20 33.65
C TYR A 54 -20.56 0.83 33.52
N SER A 55 -20.75 1.62 34.57
CA SER A 55 -21.64 2.78 34.59
C SER A 55 -20.98 4.02 33.97
N PHE A 56 -21.80 5.04 33.68
CA PHE A 56 -21.31 6.32 33.18
C PHE A 56 -20.26 6.95 34.12
N GLU A 57 -20.51 6.99 35.43
CA GLU A 57 -19.64 7.67 36.38
C GLU A 57 -18.29 6.95 36.52
N GLU A 58 -18.27 5.60 36.47
CA GLU A 58 -17.04 4.81 36.47
C GLU A 58 -16.19 5.06 35.22
N ASP A 59 -16.83 5.16 34.05
CA ASP A 59 -16.16 5.50 32.81
C ASP A 59 -15.65 6.95 32.80
N PHE A 60 -16.43 7.89 33.34
CA PHE A 60 -16.05 9.30 33.46
C PHE A 60 -14.80 9.47 34.34
N ILE A 61 -14.75 8.79 35.49
CA ILE A 61 -13.59 8.79 36.39
C ILE A 61 -12.38 8.15 35.69
N ALA A 62 -12.57 7.04 34.99
CA ALA A 62 -11.46 6.37 34.33
C ALA A 62 -10.88 7.17 33.15
N VAL A 63 -11.74 7.82 32.35
CA VAL A 63 -11.29 8.70 31.25
C VAL A 63 -10.55 9.92 31.80
N THR A 64 -11.03 10.54 32.88
CA THR A 64 -10.34 11.66 33.52
C THR A 64 -9.00 11.26 34.16
N GLU A 65 -8.90 10.06 34.76
CA GLU A 65 -7.62 9.52 35.27
C GLU A 65 -6.63 9.25 34.12
N LEU A 66 -7.11 8.74 32.98
CA LEU A 66 -6.29 8.57 31.78
C LEU A 66 -5.80 9.91 31.23
N MET A 67 -6.64 10.97 31.28
CA MET A 67 -6.26 12.35 30.92
C MET A 67 -5.16 12.92 31.80
N GLY A 68 -5.22 12.71 33.12
CA GLY A 68 -4.19 13.18 34.04
C GLY A 68 -2.81 12.52 33.83
N ARG A 69 -2.78 11.34 33.19
CA ARG A 69 -1.55 10.53 32.99
C ARG A 69 -0.97 10.61 31.58
N LEU A 70 -1.47 11.52 30.74
CA LEU A 70 -1.10 11.68 29.33
C LEU A 70 0.34 12.14 29.11
N THR A 71 1.26 11.21 29.32
CA THR A 71 2.66 11.29 28.90
C THR A 71 2.92 10.43 27.65
N ILE A 72 1.95 9.60 27.24
CA ILE A 72 2.12 8.57 26.20
C ILE A 72 0.88 8.49 25.29
N VAL A 73 1.10 8.46 23.97
CA VAL A 73 0.08 8.41 22.89
C VAL A 73 -0.91 7.24 23.04
N THR A 74 -0.49 6.12 23.63
CA THR A 74 -1.34 4.93 23.82
C THR A 74 -2.49 5.19 24.80
N SER A 75 -2.27 6.01 25.83
CA SER A 75 -3.31 6.35 26.82
C SER A 75 -4.37 7.30 26.24
N LEU A 76 -4.02 8.15 25.27
CA LEU A 76 -5.00 8.94 24.49
C LEU A 76 -5.95 8.04 23.69
N LEU A 77 -5.38 7.08 22.95
CA LEU A 77 -6.17 6.17 22.12
C LEU A 77 -7.15 5.33 22.95
N HIS A 78 -6.71 4.88 24.12
CA HIS A 78 -7.57 4.11 25.03
C HIS A 78 -8.69 4.97 25.64
N ALA A 79 -8.40 6.22 25.99
CA ALA A 79 -9.42 7.17 26.46
C ALA A 79 -10.49 7.43 25.39
N ASP A 80 -10.09 7.61 24.12
CA ASP A 80 -10.99 7.83 22.99
C ASP A 80 -11.91 6.61 22.74
N GLN A 81 -11.34 5.39 22.77
CA GLN A 81 -12.11 4.15 22.63
C GLN A 81 -13.12 3.95 23.76
N ARG A 82 -12.72 4.26 25.01
CA ARG A 82 -13.60 4.16 26.18
C ARG A 82 -14.75 5.18 26.08
N LEU A 83 -14.45 6.42 25.74
CA LEU A 83 -15.46 7.48 25.52
C LEU A 83 -16.47 7.09 24.44
N HIS A 84 -15.99 6.50 23.34
CA HIS A 84 -16.87 6.01 22.28
C HIS A 84 -17.84 4.94 22.79
N ARG A 85 -17.35 3.97 23.56
CA ARG A 85 -18.17 2.90 24.13
C ARG A 85 -19.20 3.43 25.13
N THR A 86 -18.82 4.35 26.01
CA THR A 86 -19.76 4.98 26.94
C THR A 86 -20.89 5.69 26.18
N LYS A 87 -20.57 6.37 25.08
CA LYS A 87 -21.56 7.04 24.23
C LYS A 87 -22.50 6.07 23.51
N THR A 88 -22.02 4.88 23.13
CA THR A 88 -22.80 3.93 22.32
C THR A 88 -23.52 2.86 23.12
N LEU A 89 -22.99 2.47 24.29
CA LEU A 89 -23.44 1.30 25.06
C LEU A 89 -24.12 1.67 26.38
N VAL A 90 -24.01 2.92 26.85
CA VAL A 90 -24.66 3.40 28.07
C VAL A 90 -25.81 4.33 27.72
N THR A 91 -26.93 4.20 28.41
CA THR A 91 -28.06 5.15 28.30
C THR A 91 -27.76 6.40 29.10
N LEU A 92 -27.66 7.55 28.42
CA LEU A 92 -27.16 8.80 29.00
C LEU A 92 -28.26 9.87 29.10
N SER A 93 -28.25 10.61 30.21
CA SER A 93 -29.05 11.82 30.41
C SER A 93 -28.47 13.03 29.68
N ALA A 94 -29.25 14.11 29.59
CA ALA A 94 -28.83 15.35 28.93
C ALA A 94 -27.60 16.01 29.59
N ASP A 95 -27.49 15.91 30.92
CA ASP A 95 -26.34 16.42 31.68
C ASP A 95 -25.07 15.61 31.38
N GLU A 96 -25.16 14.28 31.38
CA GLU A 96 -24.06 13.37 31.09
C GLU A 96 -23.53 13.55 29.66
N LEU A 97 -24.43 13.80 28.69
CA LEU A 97 -24.06 14.15 27.32
C LEU A 97 -23.29 15.48 27.24
N SER A 98 -23.63 16.47 28.05
CA SER A 98 -22.90 17.73 28.14
C SER A 98 -21.49 17.50 28.69
N ARG A 99 -21.38 16.76 29.80
CA ARG A 99 -20.10 16.37 30.43
C ARG A 99 -19.19 15.60 29.47
N LEU A 100 -19.74 14.70 28.65
CA LEU A 100 -18.99 13.97 27.64
C LEU A 100 -18.44 14.87 26.52
N ARG A 101 -19.21 15.85 26.06
CA ARG A 101 -18.73 16.80 25.04
C ARG A 101 -17.53 17.60 25.55
N THR A 102 -17.57 18.03 26.81
CA THR A 102 -16.45 18.75 27.44
C THR A 102 -15.19 17.87 27.50
N LEU A 103 -15.32 16.60 27.88
CA LEU A 103 -14.20 15.65 27.84
C LEU A 103 -13.67 15.40 26.42
N GLN A 104 -14.57 15.32 25.44
CA GLN A 104 -14.20 15.11 24.04
C GLN A 104 -13.35 16.28 23.49
N GLU A 105 -13.74 17.53 23.79
CA GLU A 105 -12.94 18.70 23.41
C GLU A 105 -11.59 18.73 24.14
N LEU A 106 -11.56 18.38 25.43
CA LEU A 106 -10.30 18.30 26.17
C LEU A 106 -9.32 17.25 25.61
N ILE A 107 -9.82 16.08 25.20
CA ILE A 107 -9.02 15.03 24.52
C ILE A 107 -8.47 15.55 23.19
N LYS A 108 -9.26 16.30 22.43
CA LYS A 108 -8.86 16.89 21.16
C LYS A 108 -7.77 17.95 21.36
N ASP A 109 -7.92 18.83 22.34
CA ASP A 109 -6.94 19.87 22.65
C ASP A 109 -5.61 19.29 23.16
N THR A 110 -5.67 18.27 24.02
CA THR A 110 -4.46 17.58 24.50
C THR A 110 -3.73 16.85 23.38
N ARG A 111 -4.46 16.24 22.43
CA ARG A 111 -3.88 15.66 21.20
C ARG A 111 -3.13 16.70 20.39
N ASN A 112 -3.78 17.82 20.09
CA ASN A 112 -3.17 18.94 19.35
C ASN A 112 -1.91 19.48 20.06
N SER A 113 -1.94 19.57 21.40
CA SER A 113 -0.80 20.01 22.20
C SER A 113 0.38 19.03 22.13
N LEU A 114 0.12 17.73 22.20
CA LEU A 114 1.16 16.70 22.07
C LEU A 114 1.76 16.66 20.66
N ASP A 115 0.94 16.83 19.63
CA ASP A 115 1.41 16.93 18.24
C ASP A 115 2.32 18.15 18.05
N LEU A 116 1.95 19.31 18.64
CA LEU A 116 2.78 20.51 18.61
C LEU A 116 4.09 20.35 19.39
N LYS A 117 4.07 19.66 20.55
CA LYS A 117 5.29 19.36 21.32
C LYS A 117 6.20 18.39 20.59
N ALA A 118 5.64 17.36 19.94
CA ALA A 118 6.40 16.43 19.11
C ALA A 118 7.05 17.15 17.91
N PHE A 119 6.33 18.10 17.29
CA PHE A 119 6.87 18.95 16.24
C PHE A 119 8.08 19.78 16.72
N LYS A 120 7.95 20.49 17.85
CA LYS A 120 9.02 21.32 18.43
C LYS A 120 10.23 20.51 18.91
N PHE A 121 10.01 19.32 19.47
CA PHE A 121 11.09 18.39 19.81
C PHE A 121 11.86 17.95 18.56
N ASN A 122 11.16 17.65 17.47
CA ASN A 122 11.78 17.25 16.19
C ASN A 122 12.61 18.39 15.57
N GLU A 123 12.12 19.64 15.61
CA GLU A 123 12.92 20.82 15.22
C GLU A 123 14.19 20.98 16.08
N SER A 124 14.07 20.74 17.39
CA SER A 124 15.20 20.87 18.32
C SER A 124 16.29 19.82 18.08
N ILE A 125 15.92 18.59 17.67
CA ILE A 125 16.85 17.53 17.27
C ILE A 125 17.54 17.87 15.94
N GLN A 126 16.84 18.50 15.00
CA GLN A 126 17.43 18.93 13.72
C GLN A 126 18.51 20.01 13.91
N MET A 127 18.32 20.93 14.86
CA MET A 127 19.29 22.00 15.16
C MET A 127 20.60 21.49 15.77
N LEU A 128 20.59 20.33 16.44
CA LEU A 128 21.79 19.74 17.07
C LEU A 128 22.65 18.91 16.10
N ASN A 129 22.16 18.59 14.89
CA ASN A 129 22.78 17.62 13.99
C ASN A 129 23.55 18.24 12.80
N ILE A 130 23.83 19.55 12.83
CA ILE A 130 24.58 20.25 11.77
C ILE A 130 25.97 20.64 12.27
N GLN A 131 26.94 19.72 12.22
CA GLN A 131 28.34 20.03 11.90
C GLN A 131 29.04 18.79 11.29
N PRO A 132 29.30 18.74 9.97
CA PRO A 132 30.32 17.87 9.40
C PRO A 132 31.62 18.63 9.14
N ALA A 133 32.74 18.06 9.61
CA ALA A 133 34.10 18.57 9.38
C ALA A 133 34.56 18.40 7.91
N PRO A 134 35.42 19.29 7.36
CA PRO A 134 35.79 19.28 5.94
C PRO A 134 36.89 18.25 5.65
N ARG A 135 36.67 17.38 4.65
CA ARG A 135 37.70 16.46 4.10
C ARG A 135 38.35 17.09 2.87
N LYS A 136 39.68 17.06 2.80
CA LYS A 136 40.50 17.51 1.66
C LYS A 136 40.49 16.48 0.51
N PRO A 137 40.56 16.91 -0.76
CA PRO A 137 40.61 16.00 -1.90
C PRO A 137 42.04 15.51 -2.19
N VAL A 138 42.18 14.23 -2.52
CA VAL A 138 43.40 13.63 -3.08
C VAL A 138 43.09 13.26 -4.53
N THR A 139 43.72 13.95 -5.48
CA THR A 139 43.75 13.61 -6.90
C THR A 139 45.13 13.05 -7.24
N SER A 140 45.16 11.81 -7.72
CA SER A 140 46.32 11.22 -8.40
C SER A 140 45.96 11.00 -9.86
N SER A 141 46.60 11.74 -10.76
CA SER A 141 46.66 11.44 -12.20
C SER A 141 48.08 10.99 -12.54
N PRO A 142 48.28 9.98 -13.42
CA PRO A 142 49.58 9.68 -13.98
C PRO A 142 49.90 10.54 -15.22
N ILE A 143 51.19 10.77 -15.37
CA ILE A 143 51.92 11.64 -16.29
C ILE A 143 52.09 10.98 -17.68
N MET A 144 52.00 11.77 -18.75
CA MET A 144 52.63 11.49 -20.06
C MET A 144 53.52 12.70 -20.46
N PRO A 145 54.69 12.49 -21.09
CA PRO A 145 55.65 13.56 -21.48
C PRO A 145 55.42 14.09 -22.91
N PRO A 146 56.15 15.16 -23.34
CA PRO A 146 55.62 16.23 -24.18
C PRO A 146 56.26 16.36 -25.58
N LEU A 147 55.54 16.93 -26.55
CA LEU A 147 56.01 17.63 -27.77
C LEU A 147 54.79 18.42 -28.31
N ASP A 148 54.81 19.64 -28.85
CA ASP A 148 55.77 20.71 -29.10
C ASP A 148 54.91 21.98 -29.37
N GLU A 149 55.36 23.15 -28.92
CA GLU A 149 54.63 24.41 -28.95
C GLU A 149 55.10 25.25 -30.14
N SER A 150 54.31 25.29 -31.22
CA SER A 150 54.47 26.35 -32.22
C SER A 150 53.21 26.60 -33.03
N MET A 151 52.79 27.87 -33.00
CA MET A 151 51.90 28.56 -33.93
C MET A 151 50.39 28.54 -33.62
N ARG A 152 50.03 29.45 -32.71
CA ARG A 152 48.79 30.26 -32.77
C ARG A 152 48.41 30.59 -34.22
N LYS A 153 47.20 30.18 -34.64
CA LYS A 153 46.38 30.95 -35.58
C LYS A 153 44.90 30.83 -35.22
N VAL A 154 44.33 32.00 -34.96
CA VAL A 154 42.91 32.28 -34.80
C VAL A 154 42.15 31.75 -36.03
N GLY A 155 41.09 30.99 -35.78
CA GLY A 155 40.16 30.52 -36.79
C GLY A 155 38.92 29.97 -36.10
N ALA A 156 37.82 30.73 -36.17
CA ALA A 156 36.49 30.33 -35.71
C ALA A 156 36.17 28.91 -36.21
N SER A 157 36.17 27.94 -35.29
CA SER A 157 35.74 26.58 -35.59
C SER A 157 34.37 26.39 -34.98
N ALA A 158 33.37 26.50 -35.85
CA ALA A 158 32.07 25.90 -35.64
C ALA A 158 32.26 24.49 -35.10
N SER A 159 31.74 24.25 -33.89
CA SER A 159 31.57 22.91 -33.36
C SER A 159 30.83 22.09 -34.41
N LYS A 160 31.54 21.19 -35.10
CA LYS A 160 30.93 20.14 -35.92
C LYS A 160 30.22 19.20 -34.95
N THR A 161 28.99 19.55 -34.61
CA THR A 161 28.04 18.64 -33.97
C THR A 161 27.89 17.45 -34.89
N LEU A 162 28.04 16.25 -34.34
CA LEU A 162 27.82 14.99 -35.05
C LEU A 162 26.48 15.06 -35.77
N SER A 163 26.51 15.06 -37.10
CA SER A 163 25.34 15.01 -37.96
C SER A 163 24.67 13.65 -37.78
N VAL A 164 23.75 13.56 -36.81
CA VAL A 164 22.82 12.46 -36.71
C VAL A 164 21.81 12.67 -37.83
N ASN A 165 21.83 11.78 -38.84
CA ASN A 165 20.86 11.64 -39.93
C ASN A 165 19.65 12.59 -39.84
N SER A 166 19.77 13.80 -40.42
CA SER A 166 18.69 14.79 -40.50
C SER A 166 17.60 14.25 -41.41
N THR A 167 16.74 13.42 -40.83
CA THR A 167 15.56 12.88 -41.49
C THR A 167 14.50 13.97 -41.45
N PRO A 168 14.00 14.47 -42.59
CA PRO A 168 12.95 15.47 -42.64
C PRO A 168 11.70 15.04 -41.87
N ILE A 169 10.97 16.00 -41.32
CA ILE A 169 9.83 15.75 -40.40
C ILE A 169 8.73 14.90 -41.03
N PHE A 170 8.43 15.09 -42.33
CA PHE A 170 7.45 14.25 -43.03
C PHE A 170 7.81 12.75 -43.08
N LYS A 171 9.09 12.39 -42.94
CA LYS A 171 9.56 10.99 -42.91
C LYS A 171 9.55 10.38 -41.50
N TRP A 172 9.13 11.12 -40.49
CA TRP A 172 9.08 10.62 -39.12
C TRP A 172 7.97 9.60 -38.90
N GLY A 173 6.95 9.59 -39.77
CA GLY A 173 5.79 8.71 -39.62
C GLY A 173 4.91 9.05 -38.42
N LEU A 174 5.12 10.22 -37.79
CA LEU A 174 4.28 10.74 -36.71
C LEU A 174 3.16 11.57 -37.31
N LYS A 175 1.90 11.25 -36.95
CA LYS A 175 0.72 11.98 -37.39
C LYS A 175 -0.29 12.07 -36.24
N PHE A 176 -0.78 13.27 -35.96
CA PHE A 176 -1.86 13.49 -35.00
C PHE A 176 -3.16 13.81 -35.72
N ARG A 177 -4.23 13.07 -35.40
CA ARG A 177 -5.56 13.22 -36.04
C ARG A 177 -6.50 14.15 -35.28
N GLY A 178 -6.46 14.13 -33.95
CA GLY A 178 -7.34 14.95 -33.11
C GLY A 178 -8.81 14.51 -33.07
N ASP A 179 -9.14 13.29 -33.51
CA ASP A 179 -10.50 12.70 -33.47
C ASP A 179 -10.72 11.75 -32.28
N GLY A 180 -9.76 11.70 -31.34
CA GLY A 180 -9.77 10.77 -30.21
C GLY A 180 -9.40 9.33 -30.57
N THR A 181 -9.10 9.05 -31.85
CA THR A 181 -8.60 7.74 -32.29
C THR A 181 -7.07 7.75 -32.37
N GLY A 182 -6.43 6.81 -31.67
CA GLY A 182 -4.96 6.70 -31.63
C GLY A 182 -4.33 7.32 -30.38
N ASP A 183 -3.14 7.92 -30.54
CA ASP A 183 -2.37 8.48 -29.43
C ASP A 183 -3.01 9.75 -28.87
N THR A 184 -2.93 9.92 -27.54
CA THR A 184 -3.33 11.18 -26.89
C THR A 184 -2.40 12.31 -27.29
N LEU A 185 -2.91 13.56 -27.28
CA LEU A 185 -2.14 14.75 -27.66
C LEU A 185 -0.78 14.80 -26.94
N ASN A 186 -0.78 14.61 -25.61
CA ASN A 186 0.45 14.68 -24.82
C ASN A 186 1.45 13.58 -25.18
N THR A 187 0.98 12.36 -25.44
CA THR A 187 1.85 11.27 -25.90
C THR A 187 2.46 11.55 -27.27
N PHE A 188 1.67 12.12 -28.18
CA PHE A 188 2.15 12.57 -29.48
C PHE A 188 3.20 13.68 -29.35
N LEU A 189 2.95 14.71 -28.53
CA LEU A 189 3.90 15.79 -28.27
C LEU A 189 5.22 15.26 -27.66
N ASP A 190 5.13 14.33 -26.69
CA ASP A 190 6.30 13.66 -26.10
C ASP A 190 7.13 12.91 -27.17
N CYS A 191 6.46 12.29 -28.15
CA CYS A 191 7.12 11.62 -29.29
C CYS A 191 7.82 12.63 -30.21
N VAL A 192 7.15 13.73 -30.54
CA VAL A 192 7.70 14.80 -31.40
C VAL A 192 8.95 15.41 -30.77
N GLU A 193 8.89 15.78 -29.48
CA GLU A 193 10.01 16.35 -28.73
C GLU A 193 11.22 15.40 -28.68
N ARG A 194 10.98 14.11 -28.41
CA ARG A 194 12.05 13.11 -28.41
C ARG A 194 12.66 12.93 -29.80
N MET A 195 11.84 12.93 -30.85
CA MET A 195 12.34 12.82 -32.22
C MET A 195 13.12 14.07 -32.64
N ALA A 196 12.63 15.26 -32.32
CA ALA A 196 13.32 16.53 -32.57
C ALA A 196 14.70 16.55 -31.89
N ARG A 197 14.75 16.23 -30.59
CA ARG A 197 16.02 16.13 -29.85
C ARG A 197 16.98 15.09 -30.45
N SER A 198 16.48 13.92 -30.83
CA SER A 198 17.31 12.85 -31.39
C SER A 198 17.95 13.20 -32.74
N ARG A 199 17.30 14.07 -33.52
CA ARG A 199 17.70 14.48 -34.87
C ARG A 199 18.30 15.88 -34.91
N GLY A 200 18.40 16.55 -33.76
CA GLY A 200 18.91 17.91 -33.65
C GLY A 200 18.06 18.95 -34.38
N VAL A 201 16.74 18.74 -34.47
CA VAL A 201 15.81 19.71 -35.05
C VAL A 201 15.45 20.74 -33.98
N ASP A 202 15.64 22.01 -34.32
CA ASP A 202 15.29 23.16 -33.48
C ASP A 202 13.79 23.51 -33.59
N HIS A 203 13.27 24.21 -32.58
CA HIS A 203 11.84 24.54 -32.49
C HIS A 203 11.36 25.42 -33.66
N VAL A 204 12.25 26.21 -34.28
CA VAL A 204 11.91 27.05 -35.44
C VAL A 204 11.63 26.17 -36.65
N THR A 205 12.56 25.28 -37.02
CA THR A 205 12.35 24.32 -38.11
C THR A 205 11.16 23.41 -37.86
N LEU A 206 10.97 22.98 -36.61
CA LEU A 206 9.82 22.16 -36.20
C LEU A 206 8.50 22.90 -36.40
N PHE A 207 8.44 24.19 -36.07
CA PHE A 207 7.27 25.04 -36.26
C PHE A 207 6.97 25.30 -37.75
N GLU A 208 7.98 25.62 -38.56
CA GLU A 208 7.82 25.87 -40.00
C GLU A 208 7.29 24.65 -40.76
N THR A 209 7.66 23.45 -40.33
CA THR A 209 7.25 22.18 -40.96
C THR A 209 6.18 21.42 -40.16
N ALA A 210 5.58 22.06 -39.16
CA ALA A 210 4.60 21.43 -38.27
C ALA A 210 3.35 20.93 -39.00
N TYR A 211 2.99 21.52 -40.15
CA TYR A 211 1.89 21.07 -41.00
C TYR A 211 1.96 19.57 -41.31
N ASP A 212 3.17 19.04 -41.51
CA ASP A 212 3.38 17.63 -41.84
C ASP A 212 3.09 16.68 -40.66
N LEU A 213 2.95 17.19 -39.44
CA LEU A 213 2.68 16.36 -38.26
C LEU A 213 1.19 16.12 -38.01
N PHE A 214 0.31 16.81 -38.73
CA PHE A 214 -1.14 16.75 -38.51
C PHE A 214 -1.88 16.06 -39.65
N GLU A 215 -2.95 15.35 -39.31
CA GLU A 215 -3.89 14.71 -40.23
C GLU A 215 -5.33 14.91 -39.74
N GLY A 216 -6.32 14.63 -40.59
CA GLY A 216 -7.73 14.66 -40.19
C GLY A 216 -8.18 16.01 -39.58
N PRO A 217 -9.03 15.99 -38.54
CA PRO A 217 -9.50 17.20 -37.86
C PRO A 217 -8.40 18.13 -37.35
N ALA A 218 -7.29 17.58 -36.84
CA ALA A 218 -6.16 18.39 -36.36
C ALA A 218 -5.50 19.21 -37.46
N ARG A 219 -5.42 18.68 -38.69
CA ARG A 219 -4.91 19.44 -39.84
C ARG A 219 -5.84 20.59 -40.23
N LEU A 220 -7.15 20.35 -40.19
CA LEU A 220 -8.13 21.40 -40.48
C LEU A 220 -8.01 22.54 -39.46
N TRP A 221 -7.90 22.18 -38.18
CA TRP A 221 -7.66 23.15 -37.11
C TRP A 221 -6.34 23.92 -37.32
N TYR A 222 -5.25 23.22 -37.65
CA TYR A 222 -3.95 23.85 -37.88
C TYR A 222 -4.02 24.90 -38.99
N ASN A 223 -4.69 24.63 -40.11
CA ASN A 223 -4.81 25.58 -41.21
C ASN A 223 -5.48 26.91 -40.84
N ILE A 224 -6.41 26.87 -39.88
CA ILE A 224 -7.19 28.04 -39.46
C ILE A 224 -6.48 28.77 -38.32
N ASN A 225 -5.91 28.02 -37.38
CA ASN A 225 -5.42 28.53 -36.11
C ASN A 225 -3.89 28.74 -36.06
N SER A 226 -3.13 28.24 -37.04
CA SER A 226 -1.65 28.33 -37.04
C SER A 226 -1.13 29.77 -37.06
N SER A 227 -1.83 30.68 -37.74
CA SER A 227 -1.46 32.11 -37.80
C SER A 227 -1.50 32.83 -36.46
N ARG A 228 -2.16 32.23 -35.45
CA ARG A 228 -2.24 32.78 -34.09
C ARG A 228 -1.02 32.44 -33.24
N ALA A 229 -0.21 31.47 -33.65
CA ALA A 229 1.03 31.09 -32.96
C ALA A 229 2.24 31.68 -33.70
N GLN A 230 3.22 32.15 -32.94
CA GLN A 230 4.51 32.65 -33.44
C GLN A 230 5.68 31.72 -33.11
N SER A 231 5.43 30.72 -32.26
CA SER A 231 6.43 29.75 -31.83
C SER A 231 5.84 28.36 -31.68
N TRP A 232 6.71 27.35 -31.64
CA TRP A 232 6.32 25.97 -31.33
C TRP A 232 5.59 25.88 -29.99
N ASP A 233 6.07 26.59 -28.97
CA ASP A 233 5.48 26.56 -27.62
C ASP A 233 4.07 27.17 -27.61
N GLU A 234 3.84 28.26 -28.35
CA GLU A 234 2.50 28.84 -28.53
C GLU A 234 1.57 27.92 -29.32
N LEU A 235 2.09 27.22 -30.33
CA LEU A 235 1.31 26.23 -31.07
C LEU A 235 0.90 25.06 -30.16
N VAL A 236 1.83 24.57 -29.33
CA VAL A 236 1.55 23.53 -28.33
C VAL A 236 0.50 24.00 -27.33
N PHE A 237 0.57 25.25 -26.89
CA PHE A 237 -0.46 25.85 -26.02
C PHE A 237 -1.85 25.85 -26.69
N LEU A 238 -1.95 26.33 -27.94
CA LEU A 238 -3.21 26.34 -28.69
C LEU A 238 -3.77 24.93 -28.96
N LEU A 239 -2.88 23.96 -29.21
CA LEU A 239 -3.25 22.55 -29.38
C LEU A 239 -3.84 21.98 -28.10
N ARG A 240 -3.21 22.27 -26.95
CA ARG A 240 -3.69 21.84 -25.63
C ARG A 240 -5.07 22.43 -25.32
N GLU A 241 -5.25 23.73 -25.56
CA GLU A 241 -6.54 24.41 -25.39
C GLU A 241 -7.67 23.81 -26.24
N THR A 242 -7.36 23.29 -27.43
CA THR A 242 -8.40 22.78 -28.36
C THR A 242 -8.69 21.30 -28.18
N PHE A 243 -7.65 20.47 -28.01
CA PHE A 243 -7.77 19.02 -28.09
C PHE A 243 -7.73 18.32 -26.73
N LEU A 244 -7.47 19.05 -25.63
CA LEU A 244 -7.64 18.49 -24.29
C LEU A 244 -9.07 18.69 -23.78
N PRO A 245 -9.56 17.76 -22.93
CA PRO A 245 -10.83 17.94 -22.24
C PRO A 245 -10.87 19.22 -21.40
N PRO A 246 -12.06 19.79 -21.16
CA PRO A 246 -12.21 20.81 -20.12
C PRO A 246 -11.76 20.25 -18.76
N HIS A 247 -11.14 21.07 -17.93
CA HIS A 247 -10.61 20.67 -16.61
C HIS A 247 -9.50 19.61 -16.61
N TYR A 248 -8.82 19.40 -17.73
CA TYR A 248 -7.75 18.40 -17.86
C TYR A 248 -6.70 18.42 -16.74
N ASP A 249 -6.23 19.62 -16.33
CA ASP A 249 -5.22 19.76 -15.28
C ASP A 249 -5.72 19.29 -13.91
N ASP A 250 -6.98 19.62 -13.57
CA ASP A 250 -7.60 19.23 -12.30
C ASP A 250 -7.84 17.71 -12.26
N ASP A 251 -8.44 17.18 -13.32
CA ASP A 251 -8.73 15.74 -13.47
C ASP A 251 -7.45 14.90 -13.44
N LEU A 252 -6.40 15.34 -14.16
CA LEU A 252 -5.11 14.65 -14.16
C LEU A 252 -4.45 14.72 -12.78
N LEU A 253 -4.54 15.86 -12.08
CA LEU A 253 -4.00 15.98 -10.73
C LEU A 253 -4.74 15.07 -9.74
N GLU A 254 -6.05 14.89 -9.88
CA GLU A 254 -6.80 13.89 -9.11
C GLU A 254 -6.34 12.46 -9.43
N GLU A 255 -6.16 12.13 -10.71
CA GLU A 255 -5.62 10.83 -11.13
C GLU A 255 -4.24 10.57 -10.51
N ILE A 256 -3.35 11.57 -10.52
CA ILE A 256 -2.02 11.49 -9.90
C ILE A 256 -2.13 11.26 -8.38
N LYS A 257 -3.04 11.97 -7.70
CA LYS A 257 -3.26 11.83 -6.25
C LYS A 257 -3.84 10.47 -5.88
N LEU A 258 -4.57 9.81 -6.78
CA LEU A 258 -5.17 8.49 -6.58
C LEU A 258 -4.26 7.34 -7.03
N ARG A 259 -3.25 7.62 -7.86
CA ARG A 259 -2.32 6.61 -8.37
C ARG A 259 -1.44 6.04 -7.26
N ILE A 260 -1.68 4.78 -6.90
CA ILE A 260 -0.87 3.98 -5.98
C ILE A 260 0.17 3.14 -6.72
N GLN A 261 1.31 2.88 -6.08
CA GLN A 261 2.31 1.95 -6.59
C GLN A 261 1.73 0.51 -6.61
N GLY A 262 1.83 -0.16 -7.76
CA GLY A 262 1.39 -1.55 -7.91
C GLY A 262 2.22 -2.55 -7.07
N PRO A 263 1.65 -3.71 -6.68
CA PRO A 263 2.34 -4.69 -5.84
C PRO A 263 3.57 -5.33 -6.51
N THR A 264 3.62 -5.33 -7.83
CA THR A 264 4.72 -5.86 -8.65
C THR A 264 5.41 -4.76 -9.47
N GLU A 265 5.05 -3.50 -9.27
CA GLU A 265 5.59 -2.37 -10.02
C GLU A 265 6.97 -1.97 -9.46
N PRO A 266 8.05 -2.03 -10.27
CA PRO A 266 9.36 -1.59 -9.82
C PRO A 266 9.35 -0.10 -9.43
N ILE A 267 10.10 0.24 -8.39
CA ILE A 267 10.12 1.61 -7.86
C ILE A 267 10.55 2.63 -8.91
N ASP A 268 11.54 2.29 -9.74
CA ASP A 268 12.03 3.15 -10.83
C ASP A 268 10.94 3.48 -11.84
N ILE A 269 10.15 2.48 -12.22
CA ILE A 269 9.10 2.63 -13.21
C ILE A 269 7.96 3.46 -12.63
N TYR A 270 7.59 3.21 -11.37
CA TYR A 270 6.58 4.01 -10.68
C TYR A 270 6.97 5.50 -10.64
N PHE A 271 8.21 5.82 -10.24
CA PHE A 271 8.68 7.21 -10.20
C PHE A 271 8.73 7.85 -11.58
N ALA A 272 9.20 7.13 -12.60
CA ALA A 272 9.22 7.63 -13.97
C ALA A 272 7.81 7.97 -14.48
N ILE A 273 6.82 7.11 -14.19
CA ILE A 273 5.42 7.37 -14.55
C ILE A 273 4.89 8.59 -13.78
N MET A 274 5.09 8.67 -12.47
CA MET A 274 4.63 9.82 -11.67
C MET A 274 5.23 11.14 -12.18
N GLN A 275 6.54 11.17 -12.45
CA GLN A 275 7.20 12.34 -13.03
C GLN A 275 6.66 12.68 -14.42
N SER A 276 6.37 11.67 -15.25
CA SER A 276 5.74 11.88 -16.55
C SER A 276 4.33 12.46 -16.45
N MET A 277 3.54 12.07 -15.44
CA MET A 277 2.22 12.64 -15.23
C MET A 277 2.32 14.10 -14.73
N PHE A 278 3.22 14.39 -13.79
CA PHE A 278 3.46 15.77 -13.33
C PHE A 278 3.92 16.70 -14.46
N ALA A 279 4.78 16.21 -15.37
CA ALA A 279 5.27 16.97 -16.51
C ALA A 279 4.18 17.32 -17.54
N ARG A 280 3.01 16.67 -17.49
CA ARG A 280 1.88 16.93 -18.39
C ARG A 280 0.95 18.03 -17.90
N LEU A 281 1.02 18.37 -16.60
CA LEU A 281 0.27 19.46 -16.02
C LEU A 281 0.81 20.80 -16.53
N MET A 282 -0.09 21.73 -16.83
CA MET A 282 0.29 23.11 -17.13
C MET A 282 0.88 23.79 -15.90
N HIS A 283 0.31 23.50 -14.72
CA HIS A 283 0.75 24.04 -13.45
C HIS A 283 1.17 22.90 -12.50
N PRO A 284 2.37 22.34 -12.66
CA PRO A 284 2.83 21.25 -11.80
C PRO A 284 2.96 21.72 -10.34
N PRO A 285 2.56 20.88 -9.36
CA PRO A 285 2.79 21.16 -7.95
C PRO A 285 4.28 21.37 -7.64
N SER A 286 4.58 22.09 -6.56
CA SER A 286 5.97 22.26 -6.10
C SER A 286 6.64 20.91 -5.82
N GLU A 287 7.97 20.82 -5.97
CA GLU A 287 8.71 19.55 -5.78
C GLU A 287 8.42 18.91 -4.41
N ARG A 288 8.31 19.74 -3.36
CA ARG A 288 7.89 19.28 -2.02
C ARG A 288 6.49 18.64 -2.01
N GLN A 289 5.54 19.24 -2.71
CA GLN A 289 4.19 18.68 -2.84
C GLN A 289 4.20 17.40 -3.68
N GLN A 290 4.98 17.34 -4.75
CA GLN A 290 5.16 16.13 -5.55
C GLN A 290 5.71 14.99 -4.69
N VAL A 291 6.74 15.26 -3.87
CA VAL A 291 7.29 14.29 -2.91
C VAL A 291 6.23 13.81 -1.92
N MET A 292 5.39 14.72 -1.38
CA MET A 292 4.31 14.33 -0.47
C MET A 292 3.28 13.42 -1.14
N ILE A 293 2.88 13.75 -2.37
CA ILE A 293 1.91 12.97 -3.16
C ILE A 293 2.49 11.58 -3.46
N ILE A 294 3.70 11.52 -4.01
CA ILE A 294 4.40 10.26 -4.33
C ILE A 294 4.55 9.42 -3.07
N LYS A 295 5.10 10.00 -1.98
CA LYS A 295 5.35 9.28 -0.73
C LYS A 295 4.07 8.65 -0.19
N ARG A 296 2.94 9.38 -0.17
CA ARG A 296 1.64 8.88 0.34
C ARG A 296 1.13 7.66 -0.43
N ASN A 297 1.50 7.54 -1.69
CA ASN A 297 0.98 6.54 -2.62
C ASN A 297 1.95 5.38 -2.90
N LEU A 298 3.10 5.34 -2.22
CA LEU A 298 4.03 4.21 -2.27
C LEU A 298 3.48 2.96 -1.60
N LEU A 299 4.08 1.81 -1.91
CA LEU A 299 3.77 0.56 -1.22
C LEU A 299 3.99 0.69 0.31
N PRO A 300 3.16 0.03 1.13
CA PRO A 300 3.29 0.06 2.59
C PRO A 300 4.68 -0.29 3.11
N PHE A 301 5.42 -1.13 2.38
CA PHE A 301 6.81 -1.47 2.68
C PHE A 301 7.72 -0.23 2.74
N TYR A 302 7.67 0.63 1.71
CA TYR A 302 8.48 1.85 1.70
C TYR A 302 7.98 2.87 2.71
N LEU A 303 6.67 2.98 2.93
CA LEU A 303 6.10 3.87 3.94
C LEU A 303 6.62 3.58 5.35
N ASP A 304 6.70 2.30 5.72
CA ASP A 304 7.24 1.84 7.01
C ASP A 304 8.72 2.21 7.16
N LYS A 305 9.51 2.10 6.09
CA LYS A 305 10.96 2.34 6.12
C LYS A 305 11.35 3.81 6.01
N LEU A 306 10.65 4.59 5.20
CA LEU A 306 10.93 6.01 4.99
C LEU A 306 10.62 6.87 6.23
N GLY A 307 9.76 6.39 7.14
CA GLY A 307 9.47 7.05 8.41
C GLY A 307 9.16 8.56 8.28
N PRO A 308 9.57 9.39 9.27
CA PRO A 308 9.32 10.83 9.26
C PRO A 308 10.35 11.65 8.47
N VAL A 309 11.19 11.01 7.64
CA VAL A 309 12.23 11.73 6.87
C VAL A 309 11.55 12.78 5.98
N VAL A 310 11.96 14.03 6.14
CA VAL A 310 11.52 15.16 5.32
C VAL A 310 12.40 15.22 4.10
N LEU A 311 11.88 14.70 3.00
CA LEU A 311 12.52 14.75 1.70
C LEU A 311 11.91 15.93 0.93
N THR A 312 12.76 16.75 0.33
CA THR A 312 12.33 17.91 -0.46
C THR A 312 12.43 17.66 -1.96
N SER A 313 13.30 16.72 -2.38
CA SER A 313 13.47 16.36 -3.78
C SER A 313 12.94 14.98 -4.12
N VAL A 314 12.35 14.85 -5.31
CA VAL A 314 11.89 13.57 -5.86
C VAL A 314 13.07 12.63 -6.10
N CYS A 315 14.22 13.15 -6.51
CA CYS A 315 15.44 12.38 -6.72
C CYS A 315 15.98 11.77 -5.41
N ASP A 316 15.96 12.53 -4.32
CA ASP A 316 16.40 12.02 -3.02
C ASP A 316 15.45 10.97 -2.47
N LEU A 317 14.13 11.14 -2.65
CA LEU A 317 13.15 10.11 -2.31
C LEU A 317 13.39 8.81 -3.08
N LEU A 318 13.65 8.89 -4.40
CA LEU A 318 13.95 7.71 -5.20
C LEU A 318 15.23 7.02 -4.71
N ARG A 319 16.30 7.79 -4.44
CA ARG A 319 17.56 7.24 -3.93
C ARG A 319 17.32 6.49 -2.62
N GLU A 320 16.55 7.08 -1.71
CA GLU A 320 16.23 6.48 -0.43
C GLU A 320 15.42 5.18 -0.61
N CYS A 321 14.36 5.20 -1.42
CA CYS A 321 13.58 3.99 -1.73
C CYS A 321 14.45 2.85 -2.31
N LYS A 322 15.39 3.17 -3.21
CA LYS A 322 16.32 2.18 -3.77
C LYS A 322 17.21 1.50 -2.75
N THR A 323 17.58 2.19 -1.66
CA THR A 323 18.36 1.54 -0.60
C THR A 323 17.54 0.41 0.06
N TYR A 324 16.22 0.57 0.12
CA TYR A 324 15.30 -0.44 0.67
C TYR A 324 14.93 -1.54 -0.34
N ASP A 325 15.13 -1.36 -1.65
CA ASP A 325 14.93 -2.44 -2.64
C ASP A 325 15.81 -3.66 -2.36
N VAL A 326 17.05 -3.44 -1.89
CA VAL A 326 17.96 -4.53 -1.50
C VAL A 326 17.35 -5.36 -0.36
N VAL A 327 16.76 -4.68 0.62
CA VAL A 327 16.08 -5.32 1.76
C VAL A 327 14.82 -6.04 1.30
N LEU A 328 14.05 -5.44 0.40
CA LEU A 328 12.85 -6.05 -0.17
C LEU A 328 13.18 -7.32 -0.95
N HIS A 329 14.24 -7.29 -1.76
CA HIS A 329 14.73 -8.45 -2.49
C HIS A 329 15.11 -9.59 -1.54
N GLU A 330 15.82 -9.28 -0.45
CA GLU A 330 16.22 -10.29 0.53
C GLU A 330 15.01 -10.85 1.31
N ILE A 331 14.05 -10.01 1.69
CA ILE A 331 12.79 -10.46 2.30
C ILE A 331 12.04 -11.40 1.35
N ASN A 332 11.93 -11.03 0.07
CA ASN A 332 11.27 -11.85 -0.94
C ASN A 332 12.01 -13.18 -1.16
N ARG A 333 13.34 -13.16 -1.16
CA ARG A 333 14.18 -14.36 -1.18
C ARG A 333 13.83 -15.24 0.01
N VAL A 334 13.95 -14.74 1.24
CA VAL A 334 13.66 -15.49 2.47
C VAL A 334 12.21 -16.01 2.52
N ASN A 335 11.24 -15.23 2.06
CA ASN A 335 9.84 -15.67 1.99
C ASN A 335 9.63 -16.77 0.95
N ALA A 336 10.24 -16.67 -0.23
CA ALA A 336 10.23 -17.72 -1.23
C ALA A 336 10.92 -19.00 -0.69
N LEU A 337 12.00 -18.83 0.08
CA LEU A 337 12.69 -19.91 0.77
C LEU A 337 11.81 -20.58 1.84
N ARG A 338 11.03 -19.81 2.61
CA ARG A 338 10.11 -20.32 3.64
C ARG A 338 8.87 -21.00 3.07
N ASN A 339 8.35 -20.50 1.96
CA ASN A 339 7.13 -21.02 1.33
C ASN A 339 7.39 -22.27 0.47
N ARG A 340 8.65 -22.53 0.09
CA ARG A 340 9.08 -23.85 -0.41
C ARG A 340 9.42 -24.74 0.79
N THR A 341 8.50 -25.61 1.16
CA THR A 341 8.55 -26.46 2.37
C THR A 341 9.76 -27.38 2.49
N THR A 342 10.58 -27.53 1.45
CA THR A 342 11.98 -27.98 1.55
C THR A 342 12.75 -27.36 0.39
N LEU A 343 13.70 -26.48 0.70
CA LEU A 343 14.74 -26.17 -0.27
C LEU A 343 15.72 -27.34 -0.31
N PRO A 344 16.38 -27.58 -1.46
CA PRO A 344 17.60 -28.38 -1.46
C PRO A 344 18.63 -27.62 -0.62
N THR A 345 18.78 -28.01 0.64
CA THR A 345 19.82 -27.47 1.50
C THR A 345 21.16 -28.01 0.98
N LEU A 346 22.11 -27.11 0.71
CA LEU A 346 23.46 -27.50 0.31
C LEU A 346 24.12 -28.37 1.39
N GLU A 347 23.83 -28.04 2.66
CA GLU A 347 24.32 -28.77 3.82
C GLU A 347 23.15 -29.14 4.75
N PRO A 348 22.59 -30.35 4.60
CA PRO A 348 21.43 -30.80 5.38
C PRO A 348 21.70 -30.91 6.88
N GLU A 349 22.94 -31.18 7.29
CA GLU A 349 23.36 -31.32 8.69
C GLU A 349 23.32 -30.02 9.50
N PHE A 350 23.49 -28.86 8.87
CA PHE A 350 23.44 -27.55 9.52
C PHE A 350 22.06 -26.88 9.38
N ALA A 351 21.11 -27.53 8.70
CA ALA A 351 19.78 -27.00 8.52
C ALA A 351 19.05 -26.90 9.87
N TYR A 352 18.31 -25.80 10.10
CA TYR A 352 17.46 -25.67 11.27
C TYR A 352 16.39 -26.77 11.26
N GLN A 353 16.58 -27.78 12.10
CA GLN A 353 15.57 -28.79 12.38
C GLN A 353 14.58 -28.17 13.35
N ALA A 354 13.52 -27.57 12.82
CA ALA A 354 12.42 -27.12 13.66
C ALA A 354 12.00 -28.29 14.57
N PRO A 355 11.87 -28.08 15.89
CA PRO A 355 11.42 -29.14 16.78
C PRO A 355 10.12 -29.67 16.18
N ARG A 356 10.10 -30.98 15.90
CA ARG A 356 8.94 -31.65 15.32
C ARG A 356 7.79 -31.32 16.26
N LYS A 357 6.93 -30.34 15.89
CA LYS A 357 5.61 -30.26 16.49
C LYS A 357 5.06 -31.66 16.27
N PRO A 358 4.61 -32.38 17.31
CA PRO A 358 3.93 -33.64 17.08
C PRO A 358 2.88 -33.31 16.03
N ILE A 359 3.05 -33.92 14.85
CA ILE A 359 2.00 -33.92 13.85
C ILE A 359 0.81 -34.37 14.67
N PRO A 360 -0.28 -33.58 14.78
CA PRO A 360 -1.48 -34.13 15.34
C PRO A 360 -1.80 -35.26 14.40
N VAL A 361 -1.49 -36.48 14.83
CA VAL A 361 -1.93 -37.69 14.17
C VAL A 361 -3.41 -37.42 14.08
N ARG A 362 -3.89 -37.17 12.86
CA ARG A 362 -5.31 -37.21 12.58
C ARG A 362 -5.64 -38.68 12.74
N THR A 363 -5.71 -39.15 13.99
CA THR A 363 -6.49 -40.31 14.32
C THR A 363 -7.88 -39.93 13.82
N PRO A 364 -8.43 -40.64 12.84
CA PRO A 364 -9.85 -40.47 12.56
C PRO A 364 -10.54 -40.71 13.91
N VAL A 365 -11.40 -39.77 14.30
CA VAL A 365 -12.20 -39.89 15.53
C VAL A 365 -13.17 -41.05 15.33
N HIS A 366 -12.65 -42.26 15.45
CA HIS A 366 -13.40 -43.49 15.59
C HIS A 366 -12.94 -44.04 16.94
N SER A 367 -13.65 -43.60 17.97
CA SER A 367 -13.53 -44.15 19.31
C SER A 367 -13.64 -45.67 19.21
N VAL A 368 -12.55 -46.37 19.51
CA VAL A 368 -12.50 -47.83 19.66
C VAL A 368 -13.49 -48.30 20.76
N ASN A 369 -13.98 -47.37 21.58
CA ASN A 369 -14.92 -47.60 22.67
C ASN A 369 -16.36 -47.10 22.38
N GLY A 370 -16.65 -46.64 21.16
CA GLY A 370 -18.00 -46.21 20.77
C GLY A 370 -18.84 -47.32 20.14
N PRO A 371 -20.19 -47.25 20.17
CA PRO A 371 -21.04 -48.18 19.43
C PRO A 371 -20.76 -48.05 17.92
N CYS A 372 -20.67 -49.19 17.22
CA CYS A 372 -20.46 -49.23 15.77
C CYS A 372 -21.52 -48.39 15.04
N TRP A 373 -21.11 -47.50 14.13
CA TRP A 373 -22.06 -46.59 13.47
C TRP A 373 -23.01 -47.32 12.50
N ASN A 374 -22.70 -48.57 12.12
CA ASN A 374 -23.56 -49.40 11.28
C ASN A 374 -24.64 -50.13 12.10
N CYS A 375 -24.24 -50.92 13.11
CA CYS A 375 -25.15 -51.81 13.86
C CYS A 375 -25.38 -51.41 15.33
N GLN A 376 -24.74 -50.34 15.81
CA GLN A 376 -24.79 -49.83 17.19
C GLN A 376 -24.30 -50.80 18.29
N LYS A 377 -23.72 -51.95 17.93
CA LYS A 377 -23.09 -52.87 18.88
C LYS A 377 -21.68 -52.39 19.23
N LEU A 378 -21.23 -52.63 20.45
CA LEU A 378 -19.90 -52.26 20.95
C LEU A 378 -18.84 -53.31 20.53
N GLY A 379 -17.57 -52.91 20.52
CA GLY A 379 -16.43 -53.84 20.38
C GLY A 379 -15.89 -54.04 18.96
N HIS A 380 -16.41 -53.33 17.95
CA HIS A 380 -15.86 -53.35 16.58
C HIS A 380 -16.13 -52.03 15.85
N THR A 381 -15.34 -51.73 14.82
CA THR A 381 -15.52 -50.54 13.98
C THR A 381 -16.49 -50.81 12.82
N ILE A 382 -16.97 -49.75 12.14
CA ILE A 382 -17.82 -49.89 10.94
C ILE A 382 -17.18 -50.74 9.83
N SER A 383 -15.85 -50.71 9.76
CA SER A 383 -15.05 -51.48 8.80
C SER A 383 -15.07 -52.99 9.08
N GLU A 384 -15.25 -53.37 10.35
CA GLU A 384 -15.20 -54.74 10.86
C GLU A 384 -16.60 -55.29 11.19
N CYS A 385 -17.65 -54.58 10.76
CA CYS A 385 -19.03 -54.96 11.02
C CYS A 385 -19.49 -56.08 10.07
N SER A 386 -19.98 -57.18 10.64
CA SER A 386 -20.50 -58.36 9.92
C SER A 386 -21.91 -58.18 9.35
N GLU A 387 -22.61 -57.10 9.74
CA GLU A 387 -23.96 -56.75 9.28
C GLU A 387 -23.90 -55.97 7.95
N PRO A 388 -24.94 -56.04 7.09
CA PRO A 388 -24.96 -55.32 5.82
C PRO A 388 -24.72 -53.82 6.02
N LYS A 389 -23.85 -53.23 5.19
CA LYS A 389 -23.43 -51.84 5.33
C LYS A 389 -24.58 -50.88 5.02
N LEU A 390 -25.02 -50.12 6.02
CA LEU A 390 -25.97 -49.02 5.84
C LEU A 390 -25.24 -47.81 5.25
N LEU A 391 -25.87 -47.15 4.28
CA LEU A 391 -25.39 -45.88 3.75
C LEU A 391 -25.52 -44.82 4.85
N LEU A 392 -24.40 -44.25 5.32
CA LEU A 392 -24.41 -43.26 6.39
C LEU A 392 -23.35 -42.18 6.20
N CYS A 393 -23.61 -40.99 6.75
CA CYS A 393 -22.71 -39.86 6.63
C CYS A 393 -21.51 -40.05 7.56
N TYR A 394 -20.30 -40.12 7.01
CA TYR A 394 -19.07 -40.33 7.79
C TYR A 394 -18.70 -39.17 8.72
N ARG A 395 -19.41 -38.04 8.65
CA ARG A 395 -19.15 -36.84 9.47
C ARG A 395 -20.12 -36.68 10.64
N CYS A 396 -21.38 -37.10 10.50
CA CYS A 396 -22.41 -36.95 11.54
C CYS A 396 -23.23 -38.22 11.84
N GLY A 397 -23.03 -39.32 11.11
CA GLY A 397 -23.68 -40.60 11.35
C GLY A 397 -25.13 -40.73 10.85
N THR A 398 -25.68 -39.72 10.15
CA THR A 398 -27.06 -39.77 9.63
C THR A 398 -27.22 -40.89 8.58
N LYS A 399 -28.23 -41.77 8.77
CA LYS A 399 -28.55 -42.89 7.88
C LYS A 399 -29.19 -42.40 6.57
N GLY A 400 -28.92 -43.09 5.46
CA GLY A 400 -29.46 -42.83 4.13
C GLY A 400 -28.69 -41.80 3.28
N PHE A 401 -27.64 -41.17 3.82
CA PHE A 401 -26.91 -40.10 3.13
C PHE A 401 -25.40 -40.33 3.15
N THR A 402 -24.70 -39.91 2.09
CA THR A 402 -23.23 -39.83 2.10
C THR A 402 -22.78 -38.48 2.64
N THR A 403 -21.50 -38.31 2.98
CA THR A 403 -20.96 -37.02 3.44
C THR A 403 -21.22 -35.87 2.47
N LYS A 404 -21.36 -36.16 1.17
CA LYS A 404 -21.64 -35.16 0.12
C LYS A 404 -23.12 -34.78 0.04
N THR A 405 -24.00 -35.75 0.29
CA THR A 405 -25.47 -35.59 0.20
C THR A 405 -26.14 -35.37 1.54
N CYS A 406 -25.36 -35.26 2.62
CA CYS A 406 -25.86 -35.10 3.97
C CYS A 406 -26.29 -33.64 4.23
N VAL A 407 -27.59 -33.45 4.39
CA VAL A 407 -28.24 -32.15 4.66
C VAL A 407 -27.66 -31.44 5.89
N HIS A 408 -27.22 -32.19 6.90
CA HIS A 408 -26.62 -31.62 8.11
C HIS A 408 -25.15 -31.18 7.96
N CYS A 409 -24.39 -31.84 7.07
CA CYS A 409 -22.95 -31.58 6.92
C CYS A 409 -22.60 -30.72 5.70
N ASN A 410 -23.54 -30.63 4.75
CA ASN A 410 -23.42 -29.85 3.53
C ASN A 410 -24.73 -29.10 3.29
N PRO A 411 -24.90 -27.87 3.79
CA PRO A 411 -26.15 -27.10 3.65
C PRO A 411 -26.53 -26.77 2.19
N ASN A 412 -25.62 -26.98 1.22
CA ASN A 412 -25.87 -26.80 -0.20
C ASN A 412 -26.41 -28.07 -0.92
N SER A 413 -26.68 -29.18 -0.22
CA SER A 413 -27.09 -30.44 -0.86
C SER A 413 -28.60 -30.54 -1.21
N LEU A 414 -29.39 -29.50 -0.96
CA LEU A 414 -30.84 -29.46 -1.21
C LEU A 414 -31.24 -28.88 -2.58
N SER A 415 -30.28 -28.45 -3.41
CA SER A 415 -30.53 -27.79 -4.71
C SER A 415 -30.10 -28.64 -5.91
N GLY A 416 -30.43 -29.94 -5.91
CA GLY A 416 -30.21 -30.75 -7.09
C GLY A 416 -30.70 -32.18 -6.94
N ASN A 417 -31.96 -32.43 -7.33
CA ASN A 417 -32.33 -33.55 -8.20
C ASN A 417 -33.83 -33.56 -8.48
N ALA A 418 -34.19 -33.20 -9.71
CA ALA A 418 -35.45 -33.60 -10.33
C ALA A 418 -35.23 -33.85 -11.83
N SER A 419 -34.62 -34.99 -12.16
CA SER A 419 -34.94 -35.78 -13.36
C SER A 419 -34.07 -37.05 -13.38
N GLY A 420 -34.68 -38.17 -12.95
CA GLY A 420 -34.29 -39.50 -13.45
C GLY A 420 -34.52 -39.53 -14.98
N GLY A 421 -33.78 -40.27 -15.79
CA GLY A 421 -33.41 -41.67 -15.62
C GLY A 421 -34.21 -42.46 -16.66
N THR A 422 -33.54 -43.06 -17.65
CA THR A 422 -33.92 -44.34 -18.28
C THR A 422 -32.89 -44.77 -19.32
N ARG A 423 -32.37 -45.98 -19.09
CA ARG A 423 -31.60 -46.90 -19.95
C ARG A 423 -30.25 -46.46 -20.50
#